data_AF-A0A936U202-F1
#
_entry.id   AF-A0A936U202-F1
#
_cell.length_a   1.000
_cell.length_b   1.000
_cell.length_c   1.000
_cell.angle_alpha   90.00
_cell.angle_beta   90.00
_cell.angle_gamma   90.00
#
_symmetry.space_group_name_H-M   'P 1'
#
loop_
_entity.id
_entity.type
_entity.pdbx_description
1 polymer ?
#
loop_
_entity_poly.entity_id
_entity_poly.type
_entity_poly.pdbx_seq_one_letter_code
_entity_poly.pdbx_strand_id
1 'polypeptide(L)'
;MIDFITPFSSSAIGVAPYNPFIFVMSQRSHEIHLPDMQPTDQMNQSLFGTKRDDSRPGNGRYFRTENNLPWAMNVVDDFEYTVERAQINSAFLLFGDWAESSGVQNKDWFKNVNGYRDNTRIYNAN
;
A
#
# COMPACT_ATOMS: atom_id res chain seq x y z
N MET A 1 -13.66 -19.43 -16.49
CA MET A 1 -14.63 -18.57 -15.77
C MET A 1 -14.73 -19.14 -14.37
N ILE A 2 -14.43 -18.35 -13.34
CA ILE A 2 -14.66 -18.76 -11.94
C ILE A 2 -16.02 -18.19 -11.60
N ASP A 3 -17.03 -19.04 -11.57
CA ASP A 3 -18.37 -18.67 -11.16
C ASP A 3 -18.49 -18.90 -9.66
N PHE A 4 -18.55 -17.80 -8.90
CA PHE A 4 -18.88 -17.85 -7.48
C PHE A 4 -20.38 -18.14 -7.35
N ILE A 5 -20.75 -19.43 -7.37
CA ILE A 5 -22.14 -19.92 -7.29
C ILE A 5 -22.75 -19.83 -5.89
N THR A 6 -21.99 -19.39 -4.88
CA THR A 6 -22.50 -19.16 -3.53
C THR A 6 -22.00 -17.81 -3.02
N PRO A 7 -22.88 -16.80 -2.84
CA PRO A 7 -22.47 -15.53 -2.28
C PRO A 7 -22.03 -15.73 -0.83
N PHE A 8 -20.86 -15.20 -0.48
CA PHE A 8 -20.43 -15.09 0.91
C PHE A 8 -21.26 -14.00 1.60
N SER A 9 -21.68 -14.25 2.85
CA SER A 9 -22.32 -13.20 3.63
C SER A 9 -21.32 -12.10 3.93
N SER A 10 -21.78 -10.84 3.95
CA SER A 10 -20.93 -9.70 4.31
C SER A 10 -20.32 -9.86 5.72
N SER A 11 -21.05 -10.51 6.63
CA SER A 11 -20.54 -10.85 7.97
C SER A 11 -19.34 -11.81 7.94
N ALA A 12 -19.21 -12.64 6.90
CA ALA A 12 -18.08 -13.56 6.73
C ALA A 12 -16.84 -12.92 6.07
N ILE A 13 -16.99 -11.73 5.47
CA ILE A 13 -15.88 -10.93 4.91
C ILE A 13 -15.15 -10.17 6.04
N GLY A 14 -15.83 -9.94 7.17
CA GLY A 14 -15.35 -9.12 8.28
C GLY A 14 -15.67 -7.63 8.10
N VAL A 15 -15.32 -6.85 9.11
CA VAL A 15 -15.47 -5.39 9.09
C VAL A 15 -14.14 -4.73 8.76
N ALA A 16 -14.18 -3.60 8.06
CA ALA A 16 -13.00 -2.78 7.83
C ALA A 16 -12.32 -2.39 9.16
N PRO A 17 -11.00 -2.16 9.20
CA PRO A 17 -10.09 -2.13 8.05
C PRO A 17 -9.70 -3.51 7.51
N TYR A 18 -9.74 -3.66 6.19
CA TYR A 18 -9.30 -4.89 5.52
C TYR A 18 -7.77 -5.02 5.52
N ASN A 19 -7.29 -6.25 5.40
CA ASN A 19 -5.86 -6.58 5.28
C ASN A 19 -5.54 -7.14 3.87
N PRO A 20 -5.59 -6.31 2.81
CA PRO A 20 -5.18 -6.74 1.48
C PRO A 20 -3.66 -6.93 1.43
N PHE A 21 -3.22 -7.84 0.55
CA PHE A 21 -1.81 -8.10 0.33
C PHE A 21 -1.55 -8.57 -1.09
N ILE A 22 -0.30 -8.44 -1.50
CA ILE A 22 0.25 -9.08 -2.70
C ILE A 22 1.36 -10.04 -2.28
N PHE A 23 1.76 -10.94 -3.19
CA PHE A 23 2.96 -11.75 -3.01
C PHE A 23 3.87 -11.62 -4.22
N VAL A 24 5.17 -11.82 -4.01
CA VAL A 24 6.18 -11.58 -5.04
C VAL A 24 6.15 -12.70 -6.08
N MET A 25 5.71 -12.37 -7.30
CA MET A 25 5.67 -13.30 -8.44
C MET A 25 4.99 -14.62 -8.09
N SER A 26 5.69 -15.75 -8.17
CA SER A 26 5.20 -17.10 -7.80
C SER A 26 5.67 -17.55 -6.40
N GLN A 27 6.25 -16.66 -5.60
CA GLN A 27 6.69 -16.95 -4.24
C GLN A 27 5.55 -16.63 -3.27
N ARG A 28 4.63 -17.58 -3.10
CA ARG A 28 3.46 -17.41 -2.21
C ARG A 28 3.86 -16.97 -0.80
N SER A 29 5.01 -17.40 -0.29
CA SER A 29 5.48 -17.08 1.06
C SER A 29 6.17 -15.71 1.20
N HIS A 30 6.27 -14.91 0.14
CA HIS A 30 6.82 -13.57 0.19
C HIS A 30 5.70 -12.55 0.00
N GLU A 31 5.02 -12.22 1.11
CA GLU A 31 3.86 -11.33 1.14
C GLU A 31 4.26 -9.88 1.46
N ILE A 32 3.47 -8.94 0.97
CA ILE A 32 3.55 -7.51 1.27
C ILE A 32 2.14 -7.03 1.61
N HIS A 33 1.95 -6.54 2.83
CA HIS A 33 0.66 -6.05 3.33
C HIS A 33 0.71 -4.54 3.59
N LEU A 34 -0.45 -3.97 3.92
CA LEU A 34 -0.54 -2.64 4.53
C LEU A 34 0.25 -2.59 5.86
N PRO A 35 0.72 -1.39 6.25
CA PRO A 35 1.52 -1.22 7.46
C PRO A 35 0.81 -1.74 8.72
N ASP A 36 1.56 -2.44 9.56
CA ASP A 36 1.15 -3.05 10.84
C ASP A 36 0.02 -4.09 10.75
N MET A 37 -0.38 -4.48 9.53
CA MET A 37 -1.26 -5.61 9.34
C MET A 37 -0.46 -6.92 9.49
N GLN A 38 -1.08 -7.93 10.09
CA GLN A 38 -0.44 -9.24 10.24
C GLN A 38 -0.35 -9.97 8.88
N PRO A 39 0.73 -10.73 8.63
CA PRO A 39 0.80 -11.61 7.47
C PRO A 39 -0.23 -12.73 7.54
N THR A 40 -0.38 -13.50 6.45
CA THR A 40 -1.06 -14.80 6.54
C THR A 40 -0.12 -15.87 7.10
N ASP A 41 -0.68 -17.03 7.47
CA ASP A 41 0.09 -18.19 7.94
C ASP A 41 1.11 -18.72 6.91
N GLN A 42 1.01 -18.30 5.65
CA GLN A 42 1.90 -18.73 4.57
C GLN A 42 3.16 -17.85 4.45
N MET A 43 3.21 -16.70 5.14
CA MET A 43 4.37 -15.81 5.09
C MET A 43 5.62 -16.47 5.65
N ASN A 44 6.72 -16.36 4.91
CA ASN A 44 8.03 -16.69 5.42
C ASN A 44 8.51 -15.59 6.37
N GLN A 45 8.30 -15.82 7.67
CA GLN A 45 8.66 -14.86 8.72
C GLN A 45 10.17 -14.56 8.82
N SER A 46 11.04 -15.40 8.24
CA SER A 46 12.49 -15.11 8.18
C SER A 46 12.86 -13.91 7.31
N LEU A 47 11.91 -13.39 6.51
CA LEU A 47 12.10 -12.16 5.74
C LEU A 47 11.93 -10.90 6.59
N PHE A 48 11.28 -10.99 7.76
CA PHE A 48 11.09 -9.84 8.64
C PHE A 48 12.41 -9.36 9.22
N GLY A 49 12.57 -8.04 9.28
CA GLY A 49 13.80 -7.40 9.76
C GLY A 49 14.98 -7.53 8.79
N THR A 50 14.74 -7.95 7.55
CA THR A 50 15.80 -8.06 6.52
C THR A 50 15.82 -6.83 5.61
N LYS A 51 17.01 -6.49 5.09
CA LYS A 51 17.22 -5.36 4.18
C LYS A 51 16.70 -4.05 4.76
N ARG A 52 15.64 -3.47 4.19
CA ARG A 52 15.00 -2.24 4.69
C ARG A 52 13.73 -2.50 5.47
N ASP A 53 13.27 -3.75 5.55
CA ASP A 53 12.15 -4.10 6.42
C ASP A 53 12.58 -4.04 7.88
N ASP A 54 11.76 -3.42 8.71
CA ASP A 54 11.91 -3.31 10.16
C ASP A 54 10.66 -3.87 10.87
N SER A 55 10.08 -4.94 10.31
CA SER A 55 8.98 -5.66 10.95
C SER A 55 9.46 -6.30 12.25
N ARG A 56 8.72 -6.05 13.33
CA ARG A 56 8.97 -6.59 14.67
C ARG A 56 7.65 -7.20 15.19
N PRO A 57 7.36 -8.48 14.86
CA PRO A 57 6.10 -9.13 15.22
C PRO A 57 5.73 -9.01 16.70
N GLY A 58 6.72 -9.12 17.60
CA GLY A 58 6.51 -8.98 19.05
C GLY A 58 5.98 -7.61 19.50
N ASN A 59 6.08 -6.59 18.64
CA ASN A 59 5.60 -5.23 18.89
C ASN A 59 4.40 -4.86 18.00
N GLY A 60 3.85 -5.82 17.23
CA GLY A 60 2.79 -5.55 16.26
C GLY A 60 3.21 -4.67 15.07
N ARG A 61 4.52 -4.48 14.86
CA ARG A 61 5.07 -3.68 13.76
C ARG A 61 5.31 -4.56 12.55
N TYR A 62 4.72 -4.22 11.41
CA TYR A 62 4.87 -5.00 10.18
C TYR A 62 4.94 -4.11 8.93
N PHE A 63 5.68 -4.57 7.93
CA PHE A 63 5.73 -4.02 6.57
C PHE A 63 6.07 -2.52 6.49
N ARG A 64 7.00 -2.08 7.34
CA ARG A 64 7.53 -0.72 7.35
C ARG A 64 9.05 -0.75 7.45
N THR A 65 9.68 0.32 6.97
CA THR A 65 11.11 0.57 7.18
C THR A 65 11.40 1.16 8.56
N GLU A 66 12.68 1.18 8.97
CA GLU A 66 13.13 1.83 10.22
C GLU A 66 12.67 3.30 10.30
N ASN A 67 12.62 4.00 9.15
CA ASN A 67 12.14 5.38 9.05
C ASN A 67 10.61 5.50 8.92
N ASN A 68 9.85 4.45 9.29
CA ASN A 68 8.39 4.38 9.25
C ASN A 68 7.73 4.48 7.86
N LEU A 69 8.50 4.42 6.78
CA LEU A 69 7.93 4.36 5.42
C LEU A 69 7.25 2.99 5.20
N PRO A 70 5.97 2.95 4.79
CA PRO A 70 5.25 1.71 4.52
C PRO A 70 5.59 1.13 3.14
N TRP A 71 5.42 -0.19 2.97
CA TRP A 71 5.54 -0.84 1.65
C TRP A 71 4.29 -0.74 0.78
N ALA A 72 3.11 -0.53 1.39
CA ALA A 72 1.84 -0.45 0.69
C ALA A 72 0.96 0.68 1.26
N MET A 73 0.03 1.15 0.44
CA MET A 73 -0.91 2.21 0.75
C MET A 73 -2.30 1.86 0.23
N ASN A 74 -3.33 2.33 0.93
CA ASN A 74 -4.72 2.25 0.49
C ASN A 74 -5.23 3.68 0.23
N VAL A 75 -5.68 3.94 -0.99
CA VAL A 75 -6.32 5.19 -1.41
C VAL A 75 -7.78 4.88 -1.70
N VAL A 76 -8.69 5.60 -1.04
CA VAL A 76 -10.15 5.36 -1.11
C VAL A 76 -10.78 6.20 -2.23
N ASP A 77 -10.17 6.15 -3.42
CA ASP A 77 -10.60 6.85 -4.64
C ASP A 77 -9.88 6.22 -5.85
N ASP A 78 -10.24 6.65 -7.05
CA ASP A 78 -9.47 6.32 -8.25
C ASP A 78 -8.04 6.90 -8.14
N PHE A 79 -7.04 6.09 -8.49
CA PHE A 79 -5.64 6.47 -8.37
C PHE A 79 -4.89 6.31 -9.69
N GLU A 80 -4.44 7.43 -10.26
CA GLU A 80 -3.56 7.44 -11.41
C GLU A 80 -2.11 7.23 -10.95
N TYR A 81 -1.53 6.07 -11.23
CA TYR A 81 -0.18 5.74 -10.75
C TYR A 81 0.91 6.44 -11.55
N THR A 82 2.10 6.55 -10.95
CA THR A 82 3.25 7.20 -11.59
C THR A 82 3.82 6.34 -12.72
N VAL A 83 4.50 6.97 -13.67
CA VAL A 83 5.36 6.23 -14.61
C VAL A 83 6.40 5.39 -13.83
N GLU A 84 6.76 4.24 -14.39
CA GLU A 84 7.72 3.32 -13.78
C GLU A 84 9.02 4.05 -13.40
N ARG A 85 9.55 3.76 -12.20
CA ARG A 85 10.72 4.41 -11.56
C ARG A 85 10.59 5.89 -11.17
N ALA A 86 9.46 6.56 -11.45
CA ALA A 86 9.24 7.90 -10.90
C ALA A 86 8.85 7.81 -9.42
N GLN A 87 9.42 8.69 -8.59
CA GLN A 87 9.05 8.77 -7.18
C GLN A 87 7.66 9.41 -7.05
N ILE A 88 6.84 8.90 -6.13
CA ILE A 88 5.48 9.39 -5.91
C ILE A 88 5.44 10.89 -5.57
N ASN A 89 6.38 11.39 -4.76
CA ASN A 89 6.52 12.80 -4.41
C ASN A 89 7.01 13.69 -5.58
N SER A 90 7.54 13.10 -6.66
CA SER A 90 7.86 13.84 -7.89
C SER A 90 6.66 13.99 -8.82
N ALA A 91 5.66 13.11 -8.69
CA ALA A 91 4.43 13.16 -9.47
C ALA A 91 3.31 13.87 -8.72
N PHE A 92 3.19 13.64 -7.41
CA PHE A 92 2.20 14.25 -6.51
C PHE A 92 2.90 15.17 -5.52
N LEU A 93 2.84 16.46 -5.80
CA LEU A 93 3.65 17.50 -5.17
C LEU A 93 3.30 17.72 -3.69
N LEU A 94 2.07 17.38 -3.29
CA LEU A 94 1.59 17.50 -1.90
C LEU A 94 1.74 16.20 -1.08
N PHE A 95 2.22 15.12 -1.70
CA PHE A 95 2.34 13.82 -1.04
C PHE A 95 3.27 13.84 0.17
N GLY A 96 4.39 14.56 0.10
CA GLY A 96 5.36 14.67 1.18
C GLY A 96 4.73 15.24 2.46
N ASP A 97 4.10 16.41 2.35
CA ASP A 97 3.40 17.06 3.46
C ASP A 97 2.27 16.19 4.05
N TRP A 98 1.53 15.47 3.19
CA TRP A 98 0.52 14.51 3.64
C TRP A 98 1.17 13.38 4.45
N ALA A 99 2.27 12.79 3.96
CA ALA A 99 2.95 11.68 4.62
C ALA A 99 3.58 12.11 5.95
N GLU A 100 4.27 13.25 5.98
CA GLU A 100 4.94 13.78 7.18
C GLU A 100 3.93 14.23 8.25
N SER A 101 2.75 14.68 7.84
CA SER A 101 1.65 15.01 8.76
C SER A 101 0.86 13.80 9.26
N SER A 102 1.31 12.57 8.97
CA SER A 102 0.58 11.34 9.30
C SER A 102 -0.84 11.31 8.73
N GLY A 103 -1.02 11.86 7.51
CA GLY A 103 -2.29 11.87 6.78
C GLY A 103 -3.29 12.93 7.22
N VAL A 104 -2.87 13.91 8.02
CA VAL A 104 -3.74 14.99 8.50
C VAL A 104 -3.91 16.10 7.47
N GLN A 105 -2.83 16.50 6.79
CA GLN A 105 -2.82 17.57 5.79
C GLN A 105 -2.96 17.02 4.38
N ASN A 106 -3.42 17.85 3.44
CA ASN A 106 -3.47 17.53 2.00
C ASN A 106 -4.12 16.17 1.70
N LYS A 107 -5.26 15.84 2.34
CA LYS A 107 -5.93 14.53 2.25
C LYS A 107 -6.35 14.14 0.83
N ASP A 108 -6.37 15.10 -0.07
CA ASP A 108 -6.72 15.02 -1.48
C ASP A 108 -5.50 15.14 -2.40
N TRP A 109 -4.28 14.94 -1.89
CA TRP A 109 -3.01 15.06 -2.62
C TRP A 109 -2.97 14.29 -3.96
N PHE A 110 -3.75 13.21 -4.08
CA PHE A 110 -3.81 12.34 -5.25
C PHE A 110 -4.74 12.85 -6.36
N LYS A 111 -5.54 13.89 -6.11
CA LYS A 111 -6.56 14.37 -7.07
C LYS A 111 -5.94 15.16 -8.23
N ASN A 112 -6.65 15.18 -9.36
CA ASN A 112 -6.33 16.03 -10.52
C ASN A 112 -6.71 17.49 -10.27
N VAL A 113 -5.97 18.17 -9.39
CA VAL A 113 -6.14 19.60 -9.09
C VAL A 113 -4.91 20.35 -9.59
N ASN A 114 -5.13 21.54 -10.16
CA ASN A 114 -4.04 22.37 -10.66
C ASN A 114 -3.02 22.65 -9.55
N GLY A 115 -1.74 22.36 -9.81
CA GLY A 115 -0.65 22.51 -8.84
C GLY A 115 -0.45 21.34 -7.89
N TYR A 116 -1.27 20.29 -7.92
CA TYR A 116 -1.09 19.12 -7.05
C TYR A 116 -0.14 18.08 -7.64
N ARG A 117 0.03 18.10 -8.97
CA ARG A 117 0.72 17.02 -9.68
C ARG A 117 1.48 17.48 -10.91
N ASP A 118 2.54 16.77 -11.22
CA ASP A 118 3.24 16.82 -12.51
C ASP A 118 2.71 15.71 -13.43
N ASN A 119 1.83 16.08 -14.36
CA ASN A 119 1.20 15.14 -15.29
C ASN A 119 2.22 14.43 -16.21
N THR A 120 3.44 14.94 -16.37
CA THR A 120 4.49 14.25 -17.15
C THR A 120 5.04 13.01 -16.44
N ARG A 121 4.75 12.87 -15.14
CA ARG A 121 5.15 11.74 -14.30
C ARG A 121 4.01 10.76 -14.01
N ILE A 122 2.80 11.03 -14.51
CA ILE A 122 1.66 10.14 -14.38
C ILE A 122 1.66 9.17 -15.57
N TYR A 123 1.43 7.89 -15.29
CA TYR A 123 1.38 6.89 -16.34
C TYR A 123 0.15 7.11 -17.23
N ASN A 124 0.37 7.07 -18.55
CA ASN A 124 -0.69 7.08 -19.54
C ASN A 124 -0.41 5.97 -20.55
N ALA A 125 -1.35 5.02 -20.65
CA ALA A 125 -1.37 4.05 -21.73
C ALA A 125 -2.00 4.73 -22.95
N ASN A 126 -1.16 5.33 -23.80
CA ASN A 126 -1.61 5.81 -25.11
C ASN A 126 -2.31 4.69 -25.90
#